data_AF-A0A654LX75-F1
#
_entry.id   AF-A0A654LX75-F1
#
_cell.length_a   1.000
_cell.length_b   1.000
_cell.length_c   1.000
_cell.angle_alpha   90.00
_cell.angle_beta   90.00
_cell.angle_gamma   90.00
#
_symmetry.space_group_name_H-M   'P 1'
#
loop_
_entity.id
_entity.type
_entity.pdbx_description
1 polymer ?
#
loop_
_entity_poly.entity_id
_entity_poly.type
_entity_poly.pdbx_seq_one_letter_code
_entity_poly.pdbx_strand_id
1 'polypeptide(L)'
;MATGINCIYQTDVGKSTQTVLLNGMNFSQNQFLLFYDTTPFASKGHVAVTFPCNEEDPSKPSFQILSGRAPDLFTVPLGYIQNISSVPSMCVFHGQFGFGDPITDLALKYVGEGSIALKGPYSVVVSGLESFIPKEKSFEELQHAQLATNQ
;
A
#
# COMPACT_ATOMS: atom_id res chain seq x y z
N MET A 1 -19.30 -26.61 -1.91
CA MET A 1 -19.01 -26.12 -0.54
C MET A 1 -18.44 -24.73 -0.68
N ALA A 2 -19.20 -23.69 -0.33
CA ALA A 2 -18.76 -22.30 -0.38
C ALA A 2 -18.43 -21.88 1.06
N THR A 3 -17.15 -21.68 1.36
CA THR A 3 -16.69 -21.20 2.67
C THR A 3 -17.02 -19.72 2.80
N GLY A 4 -17.80 -19.40 3.83
CA GLY A 4 -18.50 -18.15 4.02
C GLY A 4 -17.59 -16.93 4.17
N ILE A 5 -18.05 -15.83 3.57
CA ILE A 5 -17.42 -14.52 3.67
C ILE A 5 -17.67 -13.99 5.09
N ASN A 6 -16.59 -13.82 5.85
CA ASN A 6 -16.64 -13.66 7.31
C ASN A 6 -16.60 -12.18 7.75
N CYS A 7 -17.50 -11.34 7.24
CA CYS A 7 -17.60 -9.90 7.59
C CYS A 7 -19.00 -9.56 8.12
N ILE A 8 -19.12 -8.57 9.03
CA ILE A 8 -20.42 -7.95 9.33
C ILE A 8 -20.66 -6.93 8.20
N TYR A 9 -21.48 -7.31 7.22
CA TYR A 9 -21.73 -6.51 6.02
C TYR A 9 -22.60 -5.28 6.34
N GLN A 10 -21.95 -4.18 6.72
CA GLN A 10 -22.41 -2.83 6.37
C GLN A 10 -21.32 -2.22 5.49
N THR A 11 -21.32 -2.61 4.21
CA THR A 11 -20.41 -2.03 3.22
C THR A 11 -20.97 -0.69 2.78
N ASP A 12 -20.41 0.41 3.25
CA ASP A 12 -20.49 1.65 2.49
C ASP A 12 -19.55 1.49 1.30
N VAL A 13 -20.12 1.41 0.09
CA VAL A 13 -19.36 1.42 -1.16
C VAL A 13 -18.84 2.85 -1.37
N GLY A 14 -17.87 3.24 -0.55
CA GLY A 14 -17.14 4.49 -0.65
C GLY A 14 -15.96 4.29 -1.58
N LYS A 15 -15.85 5.11 -2.63
CA LYS A 15 -14.63 5.23 -3.42
C LYS A 15 -13.76 6.30 -2.79
N SER A 16 -12.63 5.91 -2.22
CA SER A 16 -11.61 6.83 -1.74
C SER A 16 -10.42 6.80 -2.69
N THR A 17 -9.82 7.96 -2.95
CA THR A 17 -8.56 8.05 -3.69
C THR A 17 -7.61 8.93 -2.92
N GLN A 18 -6.38 8.47 -2.76
CA GLN A 18 -5.29 9.23 -2.17
C GLN A 18 -4.12 9.22 -3.15
N THR A 19 -3.42 10.35 -3.25
CA THR A 19 -2.20 10.46 -4.02
C THR A 19 -1.11 11.05 -3.14
N VAL A 20 0.04 10.38 -3.10
CA VAL A 20 1.25 10.86 -2.45
C VAL A 20 2.27 11.18 -3.51
N LEU A 21 2.68 12.45 -3.58
CA LEU A 21 3.77 12.90 -4.43
C LEU A 21 5.09 12.56 -3.74
N LEU A 22 6.00 11.92 -4.48
CA LEU A 22 7.28 11.46 -3.93
C LEU A 22 8.46 12.37 -4.29
N ASN A 23 8.22 13.40 -5.10
CA ASN A 23 9.26 14.33 -5.51
C ASN A 23 9.90 15.04 -4.30
N GLY A 24 11.22 14.99 -4.22
CA GLY A 24 12.01 15.55 -3.12
C GLY A 24 12.22 14.60 -1.94
N MET A 25 11.60 13.41 -1.93
CA MET A 25 11.85 12.41 -0.89
C MET A 25 13.18 11.70 -1.10
N ASN A 26 13.87 11.43 0.01
CA ASN A 26 15.07 10.61 0.04
C ASN A 26 14.81 9.34 0.85
N PHE A 27 15.18 8.20 0.28
CA PHE A 27 15.07 6.92 0.95
C PHE A 27 16.45 6.29 1.08
N SER A 28 16.81 5.89 2.29
CA SER A 28 17.88 4.93 2.54
C SER A 28 17.36 3.50 2.40
N GLN A 29 18.25 2.53 2.16
CA GLN A 29 17.89 1.12 2.07
C GLN A 29 17.02 0.68 3.25
N ASN A 30 15.93 -0.04 2.97
CA ASN A 30 14.91 -0.49 3.93
C ASN A 30 14.08 0.60 4.63
N GLN A 31 14.28 1.88 4.30
CA GLN A 31 13.41 2.94 4.79
C GLN A 31 12.01 2.79 4.21
N PHE A 32 11.01 3.11 5.03
CA PHE A 32 9.61 3.03 4.67
C PHE A 32 8.91 4.39 4.80
N LEU A 33 7.83 4.54 4.02
CA LEU A 33 6.84 5.59 4.15
C LEU A 33 5.49 4.89 4.34
N LEU A 34 4.91 4.98 5.54
CA LEU A 34 3.50 4.64 5.74
C LEU A 34 2.67 5.77 5.14
N PHE A 35 1.82 5.46 4.17
CA PHE A 35 1.05 6.47 3.44
C PHE A 35 -0.46 6.27 3.54
N TYR A 36 -0.91 5.09 3.96
CA TYR A 36 -2.32 4.76 4.12
C TYR A 36 -2.47 3.97 5.42
N ASP A 37 -3.28 4.48 6.35
CA ASP A 37 -3.73 3.79 7.56
C ASP A 37 -5.20 4.14 7.74
N THR A 38 -6.06 3.15 7.59
CA THR A 38 -7.51 3.31 7.75
C THR A 38 -8.05 2.60 8.97
N THR A 39 -7.20 2.14 9.89
CA THR A 39 -7.61 1.47 11.13
C THR A 39 -8.70 2.28 11.85
N PRO A 40 -9.85 1.68 12.23
CA PRO A 40 -10.18 0.24 12.23
C PRO A 40 -10.84 -0.28 10.94
N PHE A 41 -11.01 0.56 9.93
CA PHE A 41 -11.69 0.20 8.70
C PHE A 41 -10.74 -0.48 7.72
N ALA A 42 -11.02 -1.73 7.39
CA ALA A 42 -10.34 -2.41 6.31
C ALA A 42 -10.83 -1.91 4.94
N SER A 43 -9.91 -1.90 3.99
CA SER A 43 -10.12 -1.47 2.61
C SER A 43 -9.65 -2.55 1.64
N LYS A 44 -10.28 -2.60 0.47
CA LYS A 44 -9.75 -3.32 -0.69
C LYS A 44 -9.72 -2.42 -1.91
N GLY A 45 -8.81 -2.68 -2.83
CA GLY A 45 -8.69 -1.86 -4.02
C GLY A 45 -7.37 -2.03 -4.74
N HIS A 46 -6.89 -0.93 -5.31
CA HIS A 46 -5.73 -0.93 -6.17
C HIS A 46 -4.74 0.16 -5.80
N VAL A 47 -3.47 -0.12 -6.08
CA VAL A 47 -2.38 0.85 -5.97
C VAL A 47 -1.71 1.00 -7.33
N ALA A 48 -1.51 2.23 -7.77
CA ALA A 48 -0.71 2.54 -8.94
C ALA A 48 0.49 3.38 -8.51
N VAL A 49 1.66 3.11 -9.06
CA VAL A 49 2.90 3.76 -8.68
C VAL A 49 3.69 4.19 -9.89
N THR A 50 4.34 5.34 -9.78
CA THR A 50 5.32 5.83 -10.74
C THR A 50 6.66 6.00 -10.05
N PHE A 51 7.68 5.29 -10.54
CA PHE A 51 9.05 5.29 -10.01
C PHE A 51 10.06 5.48 -11.14
N PRO A 52 11.31 5.85 -10.83
CA PRO A 52 12.40 5.65 -11.77
C PRO A 52 12.47 4.17 -12.16
N CYS A 53 12.76 3.89 -13.44
CA CYS A 53 12.95 2.51 -13.88
C CYS A 53 14.24 1.95 -13.28
N ASN A 54 14.24 0.65 -12.97
CA ASN A 54 15.48 -0.06 -12.71
C ASN A 54 16.28 -0.16 -14.03
N GLU A 55 17.59 0.10 -13.95
CA GLU A 55 18.48 0.16 -15.11
C GLU A 55 18.73 -1.21 -15.76
N GLU A 56 18.70 -2.28 -14.96
CA GLU A 56 18.90 -3.65 -15.42
C GLU A 56 17.61 -4.26 -16.00
N ASP A 57 16.48 -4.03 -15.31
CA ASP A 57 15.19 -4.60 -15.67
C ASP A 57 14.03 -3.68 -15.27
N PRO A 58 13.41 -2.95 -16.22
CA PRO A 58 12.33 -2.01 -15.92
C PRO A 58 11.08 -2.68 -15.34
N SER A 59 10.96 -4.02 -15.42
CA SER A 59 9.85 -4.76 -14.79
C SER A 59 10.06 -5.03 -13.30
N LYS A 60 11.25 -4.75 -12.76
CA LYS A 60 11.60 -4.94 -11.35
C LYS A 60 11.72 -3.59 -10.65
N PRO A 61 10.69 -3.13 -9.91
CA PRO A 61 10.76 -1.85 -9.21
C PRO A 61 11.80 -1.89 -8.08
N SER A 62 12.49 -0.79 -7.84
CA SER A 62 13.40 -0.59 -6.70
C SER A 62 12.67 -0.31 -5.37
N PHE A 63 11.34 -0.34 -5.41
CA PHE A 63 10.45 -0.16 -4.28
C PHE A 63 9.45 -1.31 -4.19
N GLN A 64 9.05 -1.64 -2.96
CA GLN A 64 7.96 -2.54 -2.65
C GLN A 64 6.79 -1.75 -2.07
N ILE A 65 5.58 -2.14 -2.43
CA ILE A 65 4.39 -1.77 -1.67
C ILE A 65 4.11 -2.91 -0.70
N LEU A 66 3.95 -2.57 0.56
CA LEU A 66 3.54 -3.48 1.63
C LEU A 66 2.08 -3.19 1.98
N SER A 67 1.31 -4.24 2.23
CA SER A 67 -0.08 -4.15 2.68
C SER A 67 -0.36 -5.11 3.80
N GLY A 68 -1.21 -4.73 4.75
CA GLY A 68 -1.63 -5.64 5.81
C GLY A 68 -2.44 -4.94 6.89
N ARG A 69 -2.39 -5.51 8.09
CA ARG A 69 -2.83 -4.88 9.32
C ARG A 69 -1.62 -4.84 10.22
N ALA A 70 -1.17 -3.65 10.61
CA ALA A 70 0.02 -3.53 11.44
C ALA A 70 -0.08 -4.44 12.69
N PRO A 71 1.02 -5.15 13.07
CA PRO A 71 2.36 -5.10 12.47
C PRO A 71 2.57 -6.03 11.26
N ASP A 72 1.58 -6.85 10.89
CA ASP A 72 1.71 -7.90 9.87
C ASP A 72 1.47 -7.35 8.46
N LEU A 73 2.55 -6.93 7.78
CA LEU A 73 2.53 -6.42 6.40
C LEU A 73 3.25 -7.35 5.43
N PHE A 74 2.68 -7.50 4.23
CA PHE A 74 3.19 -8.37 3.17
C PHE A 74 3.37 -7.60 1.85
N THR A 75 4.30 -8.06 1.01
CA THR A 75 4.55 -7.43 -0.29
C THR A 75 3.38 -7.62 -1.25
N VAL A 76 2.87 -6.51 -1.78
CA VAL A 76 1.87 -6.49 -2.86
C VAL A 76 2.56 -6.83 -4.18
N PRO A 77 2.08 -7.83 -4.93
CA PRO A 77 2.54 -8.08 -6.29
C PRO A 77 2.25 -6.88 -7.20
N LEU A 78 3.28 -6.38 -7.87
CA LEU A 78 3.18 -5.27 -8.81
C LEU A 78 3.35 -5.75 -10.24
N GLY A 79 2.40 -5.41 -11.11
CA GLY A 79 2.48 -5.63 -12.55
C GLY A 79 3.04 -4.39 -13.26
N TYR A 80 4.08 -4.57 -14.05
CA TYR A 80 4.67 -3.51 -14.89
C TYR A 80 3.74 -3.18 -16.07
N ILE A 81 3.50 -1.88 -16.32
CA ILE A 81 2.68 -1.40 -17.44
C ILE A 81 3.57 -0.71 -18.47
N GLN A 82 4.09 -1.50 -19.40
CA GLN A 82 5.03 -1.02 -20.43
C GLN A 82 4.46 0.12 -21.28
N ASN A 83 3.19 0.05 -21.69
CA ASN A 83 2.60 0.97 -22.67
C ASN A 83 2.51 2.44 -22.21
N ILE A 84 2.55 2.68 -20.90
CA ILE A 84 2.52 4.03 -20.31
C ILE A 84 3.80 4.36 -19.55
N SER A 85 4.80 3.50 -19.64
CA SER A 85 6.13 3.72 -19.07
C SER A 85 7.04 4.40 -20.09
N SER A 86 7.94 5.24 -19.61
CA SER A 86 8.95 5.96 -20.39
C SER A 86 10.34 5.62 -19.85
N VAL A 87 10.88 4.48 -20.27
CA VAL A 87 12.19 3.99 -19.84
C VAL A 87 13.31 4.93 -20.34
N PRO A 88 14.33 5.27 -19.52
CA PRO A 88 14.56 4.86 -18.13
C PRO A 88 13.92 5.78 -17.08
N SER A 89 13.29 6.87 -17.51
CA SER A 89 12.85 7.96 -16.64
C SER A 89 11.70 7.60 -15.69
N MET A 90 10.74 6.79 -16.14
CA MET A 90 9.51 6.55 -15.39
C MET A 90 8.92 5.18 -15.76
N CYS A 91 8.82 4.30 -14.77
CA CYS A 91 8.15 3.02 -14.88
C CYS A 91 6.86 3.05 -14.06
N VAL A 92 5.78 2.56 -14.67
CA VAL A 92 4.46 2.52 -14.06
C VAL A 92 4.15 1.08 -13.65
N PHE A 93 3.71 0.91 -12.41
CA PHE A 93 3.29 -0.38 -11.90
C PHE A 93 1.91 -0.29 -11.25
N HIS A 94 1.21 -1.42 -11.23
CA HIS A 94 -0.11 -1.54 -10.64
C HIS A 94 -0.22 -2.80 -9.80
N GLY A 95 -0.80 -2.68 -8.61
CA GLY A 95 -1.02 -3.77 -7.68
C GLY A 95 -2.44 -3.76 -7.13
N GLN A 96 -2.83 -4.86 -6.50
CA GLN A 96 -4.14 -5.03 -5.90
C GLN A 96 -3.97 -5.47 -4.44
N PHE A 97 -4.83 -5.00 -3.55
CA PHE A 97 -4.79 -5.35 -2.13
C PHE A 97 -6.21 -5.57 -1.58
N GLY A 98 -6.32 -6.31 -0.47
CA GLY A 98 -7.59 -6.56 0.22
C GLY A 98 -8.53 -7.54 -0.49
N PHE A 99 -8.08 -8.24 -1.54
CA PHE A 99 -8.81 -9.34 -2.17
C PHE A 99 -8.52 -10.65 -1.43
N GLY A 100 -9.01 -10.77 -0.20
CA GLY A 100 -8.75 -11.89 0.70
C GLY A 100 -8.79 -11.41 2.14
N ASP A 101 -7.61 -11.10 2.67
CA ASP A 101 -7.48 -10.60 4.03
C ASP A 101 -7.86 -9.10 4.13
N PRO A 102 -8.46 -8.68 5.27
CA PRO A 102 -8.73 -7.27 5.53
C PRO A 102 -7.41 -6.49 5.63
N ILE A 103 -7.30 -5.38 4.90
CA ILE A 103 -6.10 -4.51 4.88
C ILE A 103 -6.46 -3.15 5.46
N THR A 104 -5.70 -2.65 6.42
CA THR A 104 -5.83 -1.30 6.98
C THR A 104 -4.66 -0.41 6.59
N ASP A 105 -3.50 -1.01 6.30
CA ASP A 105 -2.24 -0.31 6.16
C ASP A 105 -1.62 -0.53 4.79
N LEU A 106 -1.10 0.54 4.18
CA LEU A 106 -0.18 0.46 3.05
C LEU A 106 1.09 1.28 3.31
N ALA A 107 2.23 0.66 3.05
CA ALA A 107 3.54 1.30 3.16
C ALA A 107 4.36 1.13 1.89
N LEU A 108 5.18 2.12 1.59
CA LEU A 108 6.18 2.09 0.53
C LEU A 108 7.53 1.79 1.18
N LYS A 109 8.25 0.78 0.69
CA LYS A 109 9.58 0.42 1.19
C LYS A 109 10.60 0.50 0.06
N TYR A 110 11.72 1.18 0.28
CA TYR A 110 12.84 1.16 -0.65
C TYR A 110 13.68 -0.10 -0.44
N VAL A 111 13.91 -0.84 -1.53
CA VAL A 111 14.66 -2.12 -1.53
C VAL A 111 15.88 -2.12 -2.44
N GLY A 112 16.19 -0.99 -3.07
CA GLY A 112 17.44 -0.82 -3.80
C GLY A 112 18.65 -0.70 -2.87
N GLU A 113 19.84 -0.70 -3.46
CA GLU A 113 21.09 -0.48 -2.75
C GLU A 113 21.31 1.01 -2.44
N GLY A 114 22.01 1.29 -1.33
CA GLY A 114 22.38 2.65 -0.95
C GLY A 114 21.17 3.55 -0.63
N SER A 115 21.14 4.72 -1.26
CA SER A 115 20.09 5.72 -1.07
C SER A 115 19.63 6.28 -2.41
N ILE A 116 18.36 6.63 -2.51
CA ILE A 116 17.77 7.24 -3.70
C ILE A 116 17.11 8.57 -3.37
N ALA A 117 17.36 9.56 -4.23
CA ALA A 117 16.67 10.85 -4.23
C ALA A 117 15.63 10.87 -5.35
N LEU A 118 14.35 10.90 -4.99
CA LEU A 118 13.27 10.90 -5.95
C LEU A 118 13.08 12.31 -6.53
N LYS A 119 13.52 12.51 -7.77
CA LYS A 119 13.35 13.75 -8.53
C LYS A 119 12.61 13.47 -9.84
N GLY A 120 11.37 13.94 -9.95
CA GLY A 120 10.51 13.67 -11.09
C GLY A 120 9.04 13.50 -10.69
N PRO A 121 8.16 13.19 -11.66
CA PRO A 121 6.72 13.00 -11.45
C PRO A 121 6.41 11.61 -10.84
N TYR A 122 7.09 11.28 -9.73
CA TYR A 122 6.91 10.03 -9.01
C TYR A 122 5.81 10.15 -7.97
N SER A 123 4.98 9.12 -7.88
CA SER A 123 3.79 9.13 -7.03
C SER A 123 3.36 7.74 -6.65
N VAL A 124 2.60 7.66 -5.56
CA VAL A 124 1.78 6.51 -5.19
C VAL A 124 0.32 6.96 -5.19
N VAL A 125 -0.53 6.22 -5.89
CA VAL A 125 -1.97 6.44 -5.94
C VAL A 125 -2.67 5.23 -5.37
N VAL A 126 -3.49 5.43 -4.34
CA VAL A 126 -4.35 4.39 -3.76
C VAL A 126 -5.78 4.68 -4.19
N SER A 127 -6.47 3.66 -4.68
CA SER A 127 -7.92 3.71 -4.93
C SER A 127 -8.59 2.62 -4.11
N GLY A 128 -9.24 3.02 -3.02
CA GLY A 128 -10.08 2.16 -2.20
C GLY A 128 -11.47 2.04 -2.83
N LEU A 129 -11.98 0.80 -2.92
CA LEU A 129 -13.27 0.49 -3.54
C LEU A 129 -14.38 0.20 -2.53
N GLU A 130 -14.02 -0.29 -1.35
CA GLU A 130 -14.93 -0.60 -0.26
C GLU A 130 -14.20 -0.37 1.07
N SER A 131 -14.97 0.00 2.09
CA SER A 131 -14.51 0.12 3.47
C SER A 131 -15.46 -0.65 4.39
N PHE A 132 -14.90 -1.42 5.33
CA PHE A 132 -15.67 -2.21 6.28
C PHE A 132 -14.91 -2.42 7.59
N ILE A 133 -15.61 -2.70 8.68
CA ILE A 133 -14.97 -3.03 9.96
C ILE A 133 -14.75 -4.57 10.01
N PRO A 134 -13.49 -5.05 10.14
CA PRO A 134 -13.23 -6.47 10.33
C PRO A 134 -13.85 -7.02 11.61
N LYS A 135 -14.23 -8.31 11.63
CA LYS A 135 -14.76 -8.96 12.85
C LYS A 135 -13.72 -9.03 13.97
N GLU A 136 -12.49 -9.34 13.61
CA GLU A 136 -11.36 -9.43 14.53
C GLU A 136 -10.64 -8.08 14.56
N LYS A 137 -10.43 -7.52 15.75
CA LYS A 137 -9.66 -6.29 15.94
C LYS A 137 -8.19 -6.49 15.57
N SER A 138 -7.55 -5.45 15.04
CA SER A 138 -6.12 -5.47 14.73
C SER A 138 -5.31 -5.38 16.01
N PHE A 139 -4.02 -5.66 15.91
CA PHE A 139 -3.09 -5.44 17.02
C PHE A 139 -3.14 -3.98 17.51
N GLU A 140 -3.11 -3.02 16.58
CA GLU A 140 -3.21 -1.58 16.89
C GLU A 140 -4.53 -1.21 17.60
N GLU A 141 -5.66 -1.76 17.15
CA GLU A 141 -6.96 -1.54 17.81
C GLU A 141 -6.95 -2.07 19.26
N LEU A 142 -6.35 -3.23 19.50
CA LEU A 142 -6.22 -3.81 20.83
C LEU A 142 -5.28 -3.00 21.71
N GLN A 143 -4.15 -2.52 21.16
CA GLN A 143 -3.19 -1.69 21.88
C GLN A 143 -3.80 -0.35 22.32
N HIS A 144 -4.52 0.33 21.42
CA HIS A 144 -5.20 1.59 21.77
C HIS A 144 -6.30 1.40 22.82
N ALA A 145 -7.05 0.30 22.76
CA ALA A 145 -8.08 0.01 23.75
C ALA A 145 -7.49 -0.21 25.16
N GLN A 146 -6.35 -0.90 25.27
CA GLN A 146 -5.66 -1.14 26.54
C GLN A 146 -5.12 0.16 27.17
N LEU A 147 -4.60 1.07 26.33
CA LEU A 147 -4.10 2.36 26.79
C LEU A 147 -5.25 3.26 27.29
N ALA A 148 -6.42 3.20 26.65
CA ALA A 148 -7.59 3.97 27.06
C ALA A 148 -8.20 3.51 28.39
N THR A 149 -8.04 2.23 28.77
CA THR A 149 -8.54 1.70 30.05
C THR A 149 -7.59 1.91 31.24
N ASN A 150 -6.35 2.32 30.98
CA ASN A 150 -5.33 2.58 31.99
C ASN A 150 -5.18 4.08 32.33
N GLN A 151 -6.11 4.92 31.84
CA GLN A 151 -6.29 6.33 32.21
C GLN A 151 -7.54 6.49 33.06
#